data_AF-A0A2H6AWW6-F1
#
_entry.id   AF-A0A2H6AWW6-F1
#
_cell.length_a   1.000
_cell.length_b   1.000
_cell.length_c   1.000
_cell.angle_alpha   90.00
_cell.angle_beta   90.00
_cell.angle_gamma   90.00
#
_symmetry.space_group_name_H-M   'P 1'
#
loop_
_entity.id
_entity.type
_entity.pdbx_description
1 polymer ?
#
loop_
_entity_poly.entity_id
_entity_poly.type
_entity_poly.pdbx_seq_one_letter_code
_entity_poly.pdbx_strand_id
1 'polypeptide(L)'
;MSEAGPRPGLRAVSGARIAAALTAELRTRIGEERFGLDGRLREWTDGLLPELRALARGRGAGLDPHGLRVPWSPQALLANSFLHWSGRGLPPLPGVDGRGELHFQLRCPTGVRGAPPVVPVLAVGTTRVVAVLAAGPEALLRRPRRLAMAYAETARKGPLACWGRLALDALAFRHVDVGALFRLALALHATFPDHHRTVLHLHLEPEDAGLFDATRRLRGKLAALAEALAGAPVRFAALSFLDLWRQWLEGGEGTARLAARLLGRYAVRVAPRLDGRRASV
;
A
#
# COMPACT_ATOMS: atom_id res chain seq x y z
N MET A 1 -18.12 27.19 -7.11
CA MET A 1 -17.20 27.09 -5.96
C MET A 1 -18.05 26.98 -4.70
N SER A 2 -18.18 25.77 -4.16
CA SER A 2 -18.95 25.53 -2.94
C SER A 2 -17.97 25.22 -1.82
N GLU A 3 -17.75 26.19 -0.93
CA GLU A 3 -17.08 25.92 0.35
C GLU A 3 -17.97 24.96 1.14
N ALA A 4 -17.51 23.72 1.29
CA ALA A 4 -18.15 22.76 2.16
C ALA A 4 -18.00 23.23 3.60
N GLY A 5 -19.10 23.66 4.23
CA GLY A 5 -19.15 23.96 5.66
C GLY A 5 -18.64 22.78 6.51
N PRO A 6 -18.21 23.05 7.76
CA PRO A 6 -17.63 22.02 8.61
C PRO A 6 -18.65 20.91 8.85
N ARG A 7 -18.39 19.70 8.32
CA ARG A 7 -19.20 18.52 8.61
C ARG A 7 -19.07 18.20 10.11
N PRO A 8 -20.17 18.22 10.89
CA PRO A 8 -20.11 17.90 12.31
C PRO A 8 -19.69 16.42 12.49
N GLY A 9 -18.77 16.15 13.43
CA GLY A 9 -18.49 14.80 13.93
C GLY A 9 -17.10 14.19 13.63
N LEU A 10 -16.19 14.91 12.95
CA LEU A 10 -14.82 14.42 12.77
C LEU A 10 -14.03 14.47 14.08
N ARG A 11 -13.39 13.35 14.43
CA ARG A 11 -12.62 13.23 15.67
C ARG A 11 -11.18 13.67 15.47
N ALA A 12 -10.74 14.62 16.29
CA ALA A 12 -9.35 15.07 16.37
C ALA A 12 -8.48 14.04 17.14
N VAL A 13 -8.31 12.85 16.56
CA VAL A 13 -7.40 11.82 17.08
C VAL A 13 -6.10 11.84 16.27
N SER A 14 -4.96 11.75 16.97
CA SER A 14 -3.66 11.71 16.31
C SER A 14 -3.50 10.43 15.47
N GLY A 15 -2.78 10.53 14.35
CA GLY A 15 -2.48 9.36 13.51
C GLY A 15 -1.76 8.24 14.28
N ALA A 16 -0.94 8.59 15.27
CA ALA A 16 -0.27 7.63 16.14
C ALA A 16 -1.24 6.81 17.00
N ARG A 17 -2.26 7.45 17.58
CA ARG A 17 -3.30 6.74 18.35
C ARG A 17 -4.14 5.82 17.47
N ILE A 18 -4.49 6.27 16.27
CA ILE A 18 -5.24 5.44 15.31
C ILE A 18 -4.38 4.23 14.87
N ALA A 19 -3.12 4.45 14.52
CA ALA A 19 -2.21 3.38 14.12
C ALA A 19 -1.98 2.35 15.25
N ALA A 20 -1.84 2.82 16.49
CA ALA A 20 -1.71 1.95 17.65
C ALA A 20 -3.00 1.16 17.92
N ALA A 21 -4.18 1.80 17.86
CA ALA A 21 -5.46 1.12 18.03
C ALA A 21 -5.69 0.08 16.92
N LEU A 22 -5.44 0.43 15.67
CA LEU A 22 -5.53 -0.48 14.52
C LEU A 22 -4.62 -1.70 14.69
N THR A 23 -3.36 -1.47 15.06
CA THR A 23 -2.39 -2.53 15.33
C THR A 23 -2.88 -3.47 16.44
N ALA A 24 -3.40 -2.91 17.52
CA ALA A 24 -3.88 -3.70 18.64
C ALA A 24 -5.15 -4.49 18.28
N GLU A 25 -6.08 -3.95 17.48
CA GLU A 25 -7.28 -4.69 17.02
C GLU A 25 -6.89 -5.85 16.10
N LEU A 26 -5.95 -5.62 15.18
CA LEU A 26 -5.43 -6.66 14.31
C LEU A 26 -4.73 -7.76 15.11
N ARG A 27 -4.00 -7.40 16.17
CA ARG A 27 -3.37 -8.38 17.08
C ARG A 27 -4.42 -9.26 17.74
N THR A 28 -5.45 -8.67 18.33
CA THR A 28 -6.57 -9.42 18.94
C THR A 28 -7.24 -10.33 17.92
N ARG A 29 -7.45 -9.87 16.68
CA ARG A 29 -8.10 -10.66 15.62
C ARG A 29 -7.27 -11.83 15.10
N ILE A 30 -5.95 -11.70 15.13
CA ILE A 30 -5.02 -12.76 14.70
C ILE A 30 -4.79 -13.80 15.80
N GLY A 31 -4.98 -13.40 17.06
CA GLY A 31 -4.69 -14.21 18.24
C GLY A 31 -3.42 -13.70 18.93
N GLU A 32 -3.57 -13.14 20.13
CA GLU A 32 -2.46 -12.53 20.87
C GLU A 32 -1.39 -13.54 21.27
N GLU A 33 -1.77 -14.82 21.43
CA GLU A 33 -0.90 -15.95 21.74
C GLU A 33 0.16 -16.23 20.66
N ARG A 34 -0.13 -15.82 19.42
CA ARG A 34 0.77 -16.01 18.27
C ARG A 34 1.92 -15.03 18.24
N PHE A 35 1.89 -14.01 19.09
CA PHE A 35 2.91 -12.98 19.13
C PHE A 35 3.95 -13.28 20.23
N GLY A 36 5.19 -12.90 19.95
CA GLY A 36 6.27 -12.86 20.92
C GLY A 36 6.25 -11.58 21.75
N LEU A 37 7.18 -11.51 22.70
CA LEU A 37 7.42 -10.34 23.53
C LEU A 37 7.90 -9.12 22.73
N ASP A 38 8.53 -9.35 21.57
CA ASP A 38 8.97 -8.32 20.62
C ASP A 38 7.82 -7.68 19.82
N GLY A 39 6.57 -8.09 20.09
CA GLY A 39 5.39 -7.58 19.40
C GLY A 39 5.19 -8.16 18.00
N ARG A 40 6.03 -9.09 17.55
CA ARG A 40 5.96 -9.75 16.25
C ARG A 40 5.39 -11.16 16.40
N LEU A 41 4.87 -11.73 15.31
CA LEU A 41 4.46 -13.13 15.30
C LEU A 41 5.65 -14.05 15.60
N ARG A 42 5.40 -15.16 16.29
CA ARG A 42 6.38 -16.22 16.51
C ARG A 42 6.70 -16.93 15.20
N GLU A 43 5.64 -17.29 14.46
CA GLU A 43 5.73 -17.90 13.14
C GLU A 43 5.39 -16.89 12.03
N TRP A 44 6.29 -16.69 11.08
CA TRP A 44 6.07 -15.75 9.97
C TRP A 44 4.86 -16.14 9.10
N THR A 45 4.54 -17.44 9.01
CA THR A 45 3.40 -17.94 8.24
C THR A 45 2.05 -17.58 8.86
N ASP A 46 1.99 -17.22 10.14
CA ASP A 46 0.79 -16.67 10.76
C ASP A 46 0.47 -15.25 10.28
N GLY A 47 1.43 -14.58 9.63
CA GLY A 47 1.22 -13.30 8.97
C GLY A 47 0.37 -13.44 7.72
N LEU A 48 0.25 -14.65 7.17
CA LEU A 48 -0.47 -14.96 5.95
C LEU A 48 -1.81 -15.65 6.23
N LEU A 49 -2.75 -15.50 5.29
CA LEU A 49 -3.95 -16.32 5.21
C LEU A 49 -3.56 -17.80 5.07
N PRO A 50 -4.29 -18.73 5.71
CA PRO A 50 -3.91 -20.15 5.75
C PRO A 50 -3.61 -20.78 4.38
N GLU A 51 -4.43 -20.48 3.38
CA GLU A 51 -4.30 -20.99 2.01
C GLU A 51 -3.06 -20.49 1.27
N LEU A 52 -2.47 -19.37 1.70
CA LEU A 52 -1.30 -18.79 1.07
C LEU A 52 0.01 -19.33 1.65
N ARG A 53 -0.03 -20.04 2.78
CA ARG A 53 1.16 -20.54 3.49
C ARG A 53 1.96 -21.52 2.64
N ALA A 54 1.28 -22.47 2.00
CA ALA A 54 1.93 -23.44 1.11
C ALA A 54 2.57 -22.74 -0.10
N LEU A 55 1.85 -21.77 -0.67
CA LEU A 55 2.33 -21.01 -1.82
C LEU A 55 3.57 -20.16 -1.47
N ALA A 56 3.59 -19.56 -0.29
CA ALA A 56 4.72 -18.78 0.21
C ALA A 56 5.95 -19.62 0.57
N ARG A 57 5.76 -20.89 0.97
CA ARG A 57 6.87 -21.83 1.23
C ARG A 57 7.43 -22.42 -0.05
N GLY A 58 6.55 -22.79 -1.00
CA GLY A 58 6.95 -23.48 -2.23
C GLY A 58 7.50 -22.55 -3.31
N ARG A 59 7.11 -21.27 -3.31
CA ARG A 59 7.69 -20.26 -4.21
C ARG A 59 8.68 -19.43 -3.43
N GLY A 60 9.94 -19.40 -3.89
CA GLY A 60 10.96 -18.43 -3.47
C GLY A 60 10.59 -17.01 -3.91
N ALA A 61 9.41 -16.52 -3.54
CA ALA A 61 8.77 -15.28 -4.00
C ALA A 61 9.48 -14.00 -3.52
N GLY A 62 10.75 -14.11 -3.13
CA GLY A 62 11.54 -13.02 -2.55
C GLY A 62 10.98 -12.48 -1.24
N LEU A 63 9.95 -13.12 -0.66
CA LEU A 63 9.31 -12.65 0.55
C LEU A 63 10.27 -12.84 1.73
N ASP A 64 10.73 -11.73 2.32
CA ASP A 64 11.45 -11.71 3.59
C ASP A 64 10.55 -12.20 4.75
N PRO A 65 10.90 -13.33 5.41
CA PRO A 65 10.16 -13.82 6.57
C PRO A 65 10.04 -12.80 7.69
N HIS A 66 11.02 -11.91 7.89
CA HIS A 66 10.98 -10.92 8.96
C HIS A 66 9.86 -9.90 8.76
N GLY A 67 9.65 -9.43 7.52
CA GLY A 67 8.54 -8.56 7.16
C GLY A 67 7.17 -9.22 7.40
N LEU A 68 7.07 -10.54 7.19
CA LEU A 68 5.83 -11.31 7.39
C LEU A 68 5.49 -11.56 8.86
N ARG A 69 6.46 -11.44 9.78
CA ARG A 69 6.19 -11.50 11.24
C ARG A 69 5.44 -10.28 11.76
N VAL A 70 5.20 -9.25 10.94
CA VAL A 70 4.34 -8.12 11.24
C VAL A 70 3.14 -8.17 10.28
N PRO A 71 1.96 -8.67 10.70
CA PRO A 71 0.83 -8.98 9.80
C PRO A 71 0.26 -7.81 9.00
N TRP A 72 0.50 -6.60 9.47
CA TRP A 72 0.09 -5.33 8.87
C TRP A 72 1.26 -4.57 8.24
N SER A 73 2.42 -5.22 8.06
CA SER A 73 3.51 -4.64 7.29
C SER A 73 3.09 -4.52 5.81
N PRO A 74 3.67 -3.57 5.07
CA PRO A 74 3.48 -3.49 3.62
C PRO A 74 3.67 -4.84 2.91
N GLN A 75 4.68 -5.61 3.31
CA GLN A 75 4.97 -6.90 2.70
C GLN A 75 3.91 -7.96 3.02
N ALA A 76 3.45 -8.04 4.27
CA ALA A 76 2.39 -8.97 4.65
C ALA A 76 1.07 -8.64 3.95
N LEU A 77 0.72 -7.35 3.87
CA LEU A 77 -0.47 -6.88 3.16
C LEU A 77 -0.41 -7.21 1.67
N LEU A 78 0.73 -6.96 1.02
CA LEU A 78 0.93 -7.31 -0.39
C LEU A 78 0.90 -8.82 -0.60
N ALA A 79 1.60 -9.62 0.21
CA ALA A 79 1.60 -11.07 0.08
C ALA A 79 0.18 -11.64 0.22
N ASN A 80 -0.57 -11.21 1.23
CA ASN A 80 -1.96 -11.64 1.41
C ASN A 80 -2.86 -11.20 0.25
N SER A 81 -2.63 -10.01 -0.30
CA SER A 81 -3.46 -9.44 -1.36
C SER A 81 -3.07 -9.88 -2.76
N PHE A 82 -1.90 -10.47 -3.00
CA PHE A 82 -1.42 -10.66 -4.37
C PHE A 82 -0.84 -12.05 -4.62
N LEU A 83 -0.41 -12.79 -3.59
CA LEU A 83 0.28 -14.06 -3.81
C LEU A 83 -0.62 -15.10 -4.49
N HIS A 84 -1.94 -15.04 -4.25
CA HIS A 84 -2.93 -15.92 -4.88
C HIS A 84 -2.87 -15.92 -6.42
N TRP A 85 -2.53 -14.79 -7.03
CA TRP A 85 -2.48 -14.63 -8.49
C TRP A 85 -1.15 -15.07 -9.10
N SER A 86 -0.15 -15.40 -8.28
CA SER A 86 1.16 -15.81 -8.78
C SER A 86 1.02 -17.06 -9.67
N GLY A 87 1.36 -16.91 -10.96
CA GLY A 87 1.22 -17.95 -11.99
C GLY A 87 -0.23 -18.29 -12.38
N ARG A 88 -1.20 -17.42 -12.06
CA ARG A 88 -2.62 -17.59 -12.39
C ARG A 88 -3.22 -16.43 -13.19
N GLY A 89 -2.40 -15.44 -13.57
CA GLY A 89 -2.82 -14.20 -14.22
C GLY A 89 -2.69 -12.99 -13.30
N LEU A 90 -3.38 -11.91 -13.63
CA LEU A 90 -3.33 -10.65 -12.89
C LEU A 90 -4.59 -10.43 -12.02
N PRO A 91 -4.44 -9.76 -10.87
CA PRO A 91 -5.59 -9.33 -10.08
C PRO A 91 -6.41 -8.26 -10.82
N PRO A 92 -7.69 -8.05 -10.44
CA PRO A 92 -8.44 -6.89 -10.87
C PRO A 92 -7.79 -5.64 -10.30
N LEU A 93 -6.94 -5.00 -11.08
CA LEU A 93 -6.24 -3.76 -10.75
C LEU A 93 -6.69 -2.66 -11.71
N PRO A 94 -6.60 -1.38 -11.31
CA PRO A 94 -6.97 -0.26 -12.16
C PRO A 94 -6.30 -0.33 -13.55
N GLY A 95 -7.13 -0.62 -14.56
CA GLY A 95 -6.71 -0.69 -15.96
C GLY A 95 -6.02 -1.98 -16.39
N VAL A 96 -5.96 -3.03 -15.58
CA VAL A 96 -5.37 -4.32 -15.96
C VAL A 96 -6.47 -5.31 -16.33
N ASP A 97 -6.30 -6.05 -17.43
CA ASP A 97 -7.31 -6.93 -18.05
C ASP A 97 -7.23 -8.40 -17.58
N GLY A 98 -6.61 -8.65 -16.41
CA GLY A 98 -6.47 -9.99 -15.82
C GLY A 98 -5.45 -10.90 -16.51
N ARG A 99 -4.90 -10.53 -17.67
CA ARG A 99 -3.87 -11.29 -18.40
C ARG A 99 -2.48 -10.71 -18.16
N GLY A 100 -1.51 -11.58 -17.92
CA GLY A 100 -0.11 -11.19 -17.75
C GLY A 100 0.54 -11.84 -16.54
N GLU A 101 1.63 -11.22 -16.07
CA GLU A 101 2.52 -11.78 -15.06
C GLU A 101 2.63 -10.89 -13.82
N LEU A 102 2.65 -11.55 -12.67
CA LEU A 102 2.78 -10.90 -11.38
C LEU A 102 4.13 -11.27 -10.75
N HIS A 103 4.96 -10.26 -10.54
CA HIS A 103 6.28 -10.40 -9.94
C HIS A 103 6.31 -9.80 -8.54
N PHE A 104 7.08 -10.43 -7.66
CA PHE A 104 7.33 -9.94 -6.30
C PHE A 104 8.80 -9.56 -6.17
N GLN A 105 9.06 -8.46 -5.47
CA GLN A 105 10.42 -8.01 -5.13
C GLN A 105 11.36 -7.90 -6.36
N LEU A 106 10.83 -7.43 -7.48
CA LEU A 106 11.60 -7.31 -8.71
C LEU A 106 12.51 -6.09 -8.66
N ARG A 107 13.80 -6.26 -8.92
CA ARG A 107 14.72 -5.13 -9.12
C ARG A 107 14.48 -4.52 -10.49
N CYS A 108 14.11 -3.25 -10.54
CA CYS A 108 13.87 -2.55 -11.79
C CYS A 108 14.91 -1.44 -11.99
N PRO A 109 15.75 -1.50 -13.03
CA PRO A 109 16.71 -0.45 -13.34
C PRO A 109 16.04 0.91 -13.55
N THR A 110 16.69 1.98 -13.08
CA THR A 110 16.22 3.37 -13.24
C THR A 110 17.08 4.20 -14.19
N GLY A 111 18.22 3.67 -14.64
CA GLY A 111 19.26 4.43 -15.33
C GLY A 111 20.05 5.39 -14.42
N VAL A 112 19.73 5.47 -13.13
CA VAL A 112 20.45 6.27 -12.13
C VAL A 112 21.52 5.41 -11.46
N ARG A 113 22.71 5.99 -11.21
CA ARG A 113 23.82 5.29 -10.55
C ARG A 113 23.41 4.79 -9.16
N GLY A 114 23.71 3.53 -8.84
CA GLY A 114 23.45 2.90 -7.55
C GLY A 114 22.61 1.62 -7.67
N ALA A 115 22.17 1.08 -6.53
CA ALA A 115 21.32 -0.10 -6.53
C ALA A 115 19.92 0.23 -7.09
N PRO A 116 19.40 -0.58 -8.03
CA PRO A 116 18.05 -0.39 -8.55
C PRO A 116 17.01 -0.54 -7.44
N PRO A 117 15.91 0.23 -7.46
CA PRO A 117 14.82 0.02 -6.52
C PRO A 117 14.22 -1.37 -6.69
N VAL A 118 13.82 -1.96 -5.56
CA VAL A 118 13.01 -3.18 -5.53
C VAL A 118 11.55 -2.77 -5.60
N VAL A 119 10.84 -3.26 -6.60
CA VAL A 119 9.40 -3.12 -6.76
C VAL A 119 8.72 -4.24 -5.96
N PRO A 120 7.93 -3.92 -4.91
CA PRO A 120 7.35 -4.94 -4.05
C PRO A 120 6.42 -5.91 -4.78
N VAL A 121 5.54 -5.36 -5.61
CA VAL A 121 4.66 -6.10 -6.52
C VAL A 121 4.61 -5.37 -7.86
N LEU A 122 4.83 -6.10 -8.95
CA LEU A 122 4.74 -5.59 -10.30
C LEU A 122 3.78 -6.47 -11.10
N ALA A 123 2.69 -5.88 -11.59
CA ALA A 123 1.75 -6.52 -12.51
C ALA A 123 2.07 -6.05 -13.93
N VAL A 124 2.48 -6.98 -14.80
CA VAL A 124 2.86 -6.72 -16.19
C VAL A 124 1.82 -7.38 -17.10
N GLY A 125 0.92 -6.57 -17.65
CA GLY A 125 -0.04 -6.98 -18.68
C GLY A 125 0.48 -6.68 -20.08
N THR A 126 -0.34 -6.92 -21.09
CA THR A 126 0.05 -6.80 -22.52
C THR A 126 0.39 -5.38 -22.95
N THR A 127 -0.30 -4.38 -22.42
CA THR A 127 -0.14 -2.95 -22.78
C THR A 127 0.11 -2.06 -21.56
N ARG A 128 0.10 -2.64 -20.37
CA ARG A 128 0.03 -1.92 -19.10
C ARG A 128 0.91 -2.56 -18.06
N VAL A 129 1.57 -1.71 -17.27
CA VAL A 129 2.36 -2.14 -16.13
C VAL A 129 1.96 -1.33 -14.89
N VAL A 130 1.74 -2.04 -13.78
CA VAL A 130 1.38 -1.45 -12.49
C VAL A 130 2.40 -1.87 -11.43
N ALA A 131 3.17 -0.91 -10.93
CA ALA A 131 3.98 -1.10 -9.72
C ALA A 131 3.14 -0.76 -8.50
N VAL A 132 3.08 -1.66 -7.53
CA VAL A 132 2.31 -1.46 -6.29
C VAL A 132 3.27 -1.19 -5.13
N LEU A 133 3.04 -0.07 -4.44
CA LEU A 133 3.69 0.27 -3.18
C LEU A 133 2.64 0.25 -2.07
N ALA A 134 2.91 -0.49 -1.00
CA ALA A 134 2.02 -0.55 0.15
C ALA A 134 2.57 0.26 1.33
N ALA A 135 1.67 0.75 2.16
CA ALA A 135 1.96 1.32 3.48
C ALA A 135 1.02 0.71 4.53
N GLY A 136 1.58 0.34 5.68
CA GLY A 136 0.79 -0.12 6.82
C GLY A 136 0.21 1.06 7.61
N PRO A 137 -0.18 0.82 8.88
CA PRO A 137 -0.68 1.87 9.79
C PRO A 137 0.27 3.06 9.96
N GLU A 138 1.57 2.87 9.70
CA GLU A 138 2.57 3.92 9.74
C GLU A 138 2.35 5.05 8.72
N ALA A 139 1.51 4.86 7.70
CA ALA A 139 1.11 5.91 6.75
C ALA A 139 0.41 7.10 7.44
N LEU A 140 -0.23 6.85 8.59
CA LEU A 140 -0.87 7.89 9.39
C LEU A 140 0.13 8.73 10.18
N LEU A 141 1.38 8.29 10.26
CA LEU A 141 2.46 9.00 10.95
C LEU A 141 3.09 10.03 10.01
N ARG A 142 3.52 11.16 10.57
CA ARG A 142 4.31 12.15 9.83
C ARG A 142 5.76 11.65 9.76
N ARG A 143 6.23 11.28 8.57
CA ARG A 143 7.62 10.84 8.36
C ARG A 143 8.16 11.40 7.05
N PRO A 144 8.70 12.64 7.04
CA PRO A 144 9.36 13.14 5.85
C PRO A 144 10.59 12.27 5.56
N ARG A 145 10.70 11.78 4.33
CA ARG A 145 11.88 11.07 3.84
C ARG A 145 12.57 11.94 2.82
N ARG A 146 13.86 12.19 3.04
CA ARG A 146 14.68 12.94 2.08
C ARG A 146 14.99 12.03 0.90
N LEU A 147 14.83 12.58 -0.30
CA LEU A 147 15.28 11.92 -1.51
C LEU A 147 16.81 11.83 -1.51
N ALA A 148 17.36 10.67 -1.85
CA ALA A 148 18.81 10.50 -1.96
C ALA A 148 19.38 11.40 -3.08
N MET A 149 20.59 11.93 -2.91
CA MET A 149 21.15 12.95 -3.81
C MET A 149 21.19 12.52 -5.27
N ALA A 150 21.56 11.26 -5.56
CA ALA A 150 21.61 10.73 -6.92
C ALA A 150 20.26 10.84 -7.65
N TYR A 151 19.15 10.72 -6.93
CA TYR A 151 17.82 10.89 -7.48
C TYR A 151 17.39 12.37 -7.54
N ALA A 152 17.94 13.24 -6.69
CA ALA A 152 17.62 14.66 -6.67
C ALA A 152 18.11 15.40 -7.93
N GLU A 153 19.21 14.95 -8.54
CA GLU A 153 19.68 15.49 -9.83
C GLU A 153 18.72 15.10 -10.96
N THR A 154 18.36 13.82 -11.03
CA THR A 154 17.41 13.29 -12.01
C THR A 154 16.02 13.92 -11.84
N ALA A 155 15.61 14.21 -10.61
CA ALA A 155 14.33 14.81 -10.27
C ALA A 155 14.08 16.19 -10.92
N ARG A 156 15.14 16.91 -11.32
CA ARG A 156 15.00 18.27 -11.86
C ARG A 156 14.82 18.32 -13.37
N LYS A 157 15.04 17.21 -14.10
CA LYS A 157 15.09 17.21 -15.57
C LYS A 157 14.37 15.99 -16.16
N GLY A 158 14.08 16.06 -17.46
CA GLY A 158 13.53 14.95 -18.22
C GLY A 158 12.01 14.76 -18.08
N PRO A 159 11.48 13.67 -18.68
CA PRO A 159 10.03 13.45 -18.81
C PRO A 159 9.31 13.22 -17.48
N LEU A 160 10.04 12.89 -16.41
CA LEU A 160 9.50 12.70 -15.06
C LEU A 160 9.83 13.85 -14.10
N ALA A 161 10.18 15.04 -14.61
CA ALA A 161 10.48 16.20 -13.77
C ALA A 161 9.29 16.61 -12.87
N CYS A 162 8.04 16.39 -13.30
CA CYS A 162 6.85 16.64 -12.46
C CYS A 162 6.86 15.78 -11.18
N TRP A 163 7.15 14.47 -11.32
CA TRP A 163 7.35 13.56 -10.20
C TRP A 163 8.53 14.00 -9.32
N GLY A 164 9.64 14.35 -9.95
CA GLY A 164 10.84 14.76 -9.25
C GLY A 164 10.65 16.03 -8.40
N ARG A 165 9.95 17.05 -8.92
CA ARG A 165 9.62 18.27 -8.14
C ARG A 165 8.84 17.93 -6.86
N LEU A 166 7.84 17.06 -6.97
CA LEU A 166 7.04 16.64 -5.81
C LEU A 166 7.88 15.80 -4.82
N ALA A 167 8.81 14.98 -5.32
CA ALA A 167 9.72 14.21 -4.48
C ALA A 167 10.75 15.08 -3.74
N LEU A 168 11.11 16.23 -4.30
CA LEU A 168 11.96 17.23 -3.64
C LEU A 168 11.20 18.03 -2.56
N ASP A 169 9.88 18.20 -2.72
CA ASP A 169 9.01 18.83 -1.71
C ASP A 169 8.52 17.83 -0.64
N ALA A 170 9.47 17.31 0.15
CA ALA A 170 9.18 16.34 1.20
C ALA A 170 8.28 16.88 2.33
N LEU A 171 8.11 18.21 2.44
CA LEU A 171 7.30 18.83 3.49
C LEU A 171 5.81 18.89 3.09
N ALA A 172 5.49 19.20 1.83
CA ALA A 172 4.12 19.23 1.34
C ALA A 172 3.43 17.86 1.44
N PHE A 173 4.20 16.78 1.29
CA PHE A 173 3.73 15.39 1.28
C PHE A 173 4.30 14.54 2.42
N ARG A 174 4.54 15.12 3.61
CA ARG A 174 5.12 14.45 4.80
C ARG A 174 4.48 13.15 5.31
N HIS A 175 3.32 12.75 4.77
CA HIS A 175 2.59 11.51 5.08
C HIS A 175 2.69 10.46 3.96
N VAL A 176 3.32 10.82 2.84
CA VAL A 176 3.48 9.99 1.65
C VAL A 176 4.97 9.94 1.32
N ASP A 177 5.53 8.75 1.15
CA ASP A 177 6.93 8.60 0.71
C ASP A 177 7.03 8.86 -0.81
N VAL A 178 6.92 10.14 -1.20
CA VAL A 178 6.97 10.55 -2.62
C VAL A 178 8.32 10.20 -3.24
N GLY A 179 9.40 10.16 -2.46
CA GLY A 179 10.70 9.70 -2.94
C GLY A 179 10.71 8.22 -3.33
N ALA A 180 10.06 7.35 -2.55
CA ALA A 180 9.86 5.95 -2.95
C ALA A 180 8.99 5.84 -4.21
N LEU A 181 7.88 6.58 -4.28
CA LEU A 181 7.00 6.57 -5.46
C LEU A 181 7.71 7.05 -6.73
N PHE A 182 8.52 8.11 -6.63
CA PHE A 182 9.30 8.64 -7.75
C PHE A 182 10.34 7.62 -8.25
N ARG A 183 11.01 6.89 -7.34
CA ARG A 183 11.94 5.82 -7.74
C ARG A 183 11.23 4.72 -8.52
N LEU A 184 10.01 4.35 -8.13
CA LEU A 184 9.20 3.40 -8.89
C LEU A 184 8.79 3.97 -10.25
N ALA A 185 8.40 5.25 -10.32
CA ALA A 185 8.05 5.89 -11.58
C ALA A 185 9.25 5.91 -12.55
N LEU A 186 10.45 6.25 -12.08
CA LEU A 186 11.69 6.16 -12.87
C LEU A 186 11.93 4.73 -13.37
N ALA A 187 11.80 3.75 -12.48
CA ALA A 187 12.04 2.36 -12.81
C ALA A 187 11.06 1.85 -13.88
N LEU A 188 9.78 2.17 -13.76
CA LEU A 188 8.76 1.84 -14.76
C LEU A 188 9.03 2.52 -16.10
N HIS A 189 9.39 3.81 -16.08
CA HIS A 189 9.66 4.56 -17.30
C HIS A 189 10.87 4.01 -18.07
N ALA A 190 11.94 3.66 -17.37
CA ALA A 190 13.14 3.11 -17.96
C ALA A 190 12.97 1.65 -18.45
N THR A 191 12.23 0.83 -17.69
CA THR A 191 12.15 -0.63 -17.96
C THR A 191 11.02 -0.98 -18.95
N PHE A 192 9.94 -0.20 -18.98
CA PHE A 192 8.74 -0.51 -19.76
C PHE A 192 8.34 0.69 -20.64
N PRO A 193 9.15 1.07 -21.65
CA PRO A 193 8.89 2.24 -22.48
C PRO A 193 7.58 2.13 -23.27
N ASP A 194 7.24 0.92 -23.73
CA ASP A 194 6.09 0.64 -24.60
C ASP A 194 4.78 0.37 -23.84
N HIS A 195 4.80 0.46 -22.50
CA HIS A 195 3.63 0.21 -21.67
C HIS A 195 3.03 1.51 -21.13
N HIS A 196 1.72 1.50 -20.91
CA HIS A 196 1.09 2.45 -20.02
C HIS A 196 1.46 2.12 -18.57
N ARG A 197 2.16 3.05 -17.91
CA ARG A 197 2.77 2.82 -16.60
C ARG A 197 1.95 3.48 -15.49
N THR A 198 1.69 2.74 -14.43
CA THR A 198 1.02 3.24 -13.23
C THR A 198 1.79 2.86 -11.98
N VAL A 199 1.98 3.82 -11.08
CA VAL A 199 2.36 3.56 -9.69
C VAL A 199 1.09 3.59 -8.84
N LEU A 200 0.73 2.44 -8.27
CA LEU A 200 -0.40 2.28 -7.37
C LEU A 200 0.07 2.30 -5.92
N HIS A 201 -0.40 3.28 -5.14
CA HIS A 201 -0.19 3.32 -3.70
C HIS A 201 -1.37 2.70 -2.95
N LEU A 202 -1.10 1.65 -2.18
CA LEU A 202 -2.06 1.03 -1.28
C LEU A 202 -1.74 1.38 0.16
N HIS A 203 -2.76 1.70 0.95
CA HIS A 203 -2.58 1.98 2.38
C HIS A 203 -3.62 1.26 3.23
N LEU A 204 -3.19 0.81 4.42
CA LEU A 204 -4.11 0.22 5.40
C LEU A 204 -4.68 1.31 6.31
N GLU A 205 -5.98 1.29 6.49
CA GLU A 205 -6.72 2.16 7.40
C GLU A 205 -7.86 1.36 8.06
N PRO A 206 -8.39 1.82 9.21
CA PRO A 206 -9.49 1.11 9.87
C PRO A 206 -10.80 1.25 9.07
N GLU A 207 -11.74 0.36 9.34
CA GLU A 207 -13.05 0.37 8.67
C GLU A 207 -13.83 1.67 8.91
N ASP A 208 -13.67 2.25 10.10
CA ASP A 208 -14.26 3.53 10.50
C ASP A 208 -13.34 4.73 10.22
N ALA A 209 -12.42 4.61 9.25
CA ALA A 209 -11.48 5.66 8.85
C ALA A 209 -12.14 7.01 8.54
N GLY A 210 -13.38 7.01 8.05
CA GLY A 210 -14.15 8.23 7.77
C GLY A 210 -14.43 9.11 9.00
N LEU A 211 -14.29 8.57 10.21
CA LEU A 211 -14.52 9.30 11.46
C LEU A 211 -13.32 10.15 11.91
N PHE A 212 -12.13 9.95 11.32
CA PHE A 212 -10.91 10.58 11.82
C PHE A 212 -10.31 11.58 10.83
N ASP A 213 -9.90 12.73 11.37
CA ASP A 213 -9.23 13.76 10.57
C ASP A 213 -7.89 13.32 9.99
N ALA A 214 -7.16 12.43 10.68
CA ALA A 214 -5.85 11.99 10.22
C ALA A 214 -5.91 11.18 8.92
N THR A 215 -6.85 10.23 8.82
CA THR A 215 -7.14 9.46 7.60
C THR A 215 -7.67 10.35 6.49
N ARG A 216 -8.58 11.29 6.80
CA ARG A 216 -9.04 12.30 5.83
C ARG A 216 -7.88 13.12 5.26
N ARG A 217 -6.96 13.58 6.10
CA ARG A 217 -5.75 14.32 5.67
C ARG A 217 -4.84 13.47 4.79
N LEU A 218 -4.61 12.19 5.12
CA LEU A 218 -3.82 11.29 4.28
C LEU A 218 -4.47 11.13 2.90
N ARG A 219 -5.76 10.78 2.84
CA ARG A 219 -6.52 10.65 1.59
C ARG A 219 -6.49 11.94 0.76
N GLY A 220 -6.67 13.10 1.39
CA GLY A 220 -6.56 14.40 0.71
C GLY A 220 -5.18 14.68 0.13
N LYS A 221 -4.10 14.26 0.82
CA LYS A 221 -2.73 14.38 0.30
C LYS A 221 -2.47 13.45 -0.88
N LEU A 222 -3.01 12.24 -0.85
CA LEU A 222 -2.93 11.29 -1.98
C LEU A 222 -3.74 11.79 -3.19
N ALA A 223 -4.91 12.37 -2.97
CA ALA A 223 -5.71 12.99 -4.03
C ALA A 223 -4.98 14.17 -4.69
N ALA A 224 -4.44 15.10 -3.89
CA ALA A 224 -3.65 16.21 -4.39
C ALA A 224 -2.39 15.76 -5.16
N LEU A 225 -1.76 14.66 -4.74
CA LEU A 225 -0.65 14.05 -5.48
C LEU A 225 -1.10 13.51 -6.83
N ALA A 226 -2.26 12.84 -6.91
CA ALA A 226 -2.83 12.34 -8.15
C ALA A 226 -3.19 13.47 -9.12
N GLU A 227 -3.79 14.55 -8.63
CA GLU A 227 -4.09 15.75 -9.42
C GLU A 227 -2.81 16.41 -9.96
N ALA A 228 -1.80 16.59 -9.11
CA ALA A 228 -0.51 17.17 -9.52
C ALA A 228 0.25 16.34 -10.56
N LEU A 229 -0.07 15.05 -10.67
CA LEU A 229 0.52 14.10 -11.62
C LEU A 229 -0.43 13.73 -12.76
N ALA A 230 -1.56 14.43 -12.90
CA ALA A 230 -2.45 14.25 -14.02
C ALA A 230 -1.71 14.54 -15.34
N GLY A 231 -1.76 13.60 -16.29
CA GLY A 231 -1.04 13.70 -17.57
C GLY A 231 0.45 13.35 -17.52
N ALA A 232 1.00 12.98 -16.37
CA ALA A 232 2.40 12.53 -16.30
C ALA A 232 2.62 11.24 -17.12
N PRO A 233 3.81 11.02 -17.72
CA PRO A 233 4.12 9.80 -18.48
C PRO A 233 4.01 8.48 -17.71
N VAL A 234 4.07 8.57 -16.37
CA VAL A 234 3.75 7.51 -15.43
C VAL A 234 2.62 8.01 -14.54
N ARG A 235 1.49 7.31 -14.57
CA ARG A 235 0.29 7.67 -13.79
C ARG A 235 0.47 7.33 -12.32
N PHE A 236 -0.21 8.09 -11.47
CA PHE A 236 -0.34 7.78 -10.05
C PHE A 236 -1.78 7.43 -9.72
N ALA A 237 -1.98 6.38 -8.94
CA ALA A 237 -3.26 6.02 -8.34
C ALA A 237 -3.06 5.67 -6.87
N ALA A 238 -4.06 5.94 -6.04
CA ALA A 238 -4.03 5.57 -4.63
C ALA A 238 -5.38 5.01 -4.20
N LEU A 239 -5.35 3.91 -3.43
CA LEU A 239 -6.52 3.26 -2.86
C LEU A 239 -6.20 2.78 -1.45
N SER A 240 -7.22 2.63 -0.61
CA SER A 240 -7.07 1.83 0.60
C SER A 240 -7.11 0.34 0.25
N PHE A 241 -6.48 -0.50 1.08
CA PHE A 241 -6.63 -1.94 0.93
C PHE A 241 -8.10 -2.38 1.07
N LEU A 242 -8.86 -1.74 1.97
CA LEU A 242 -10.27 -2.08 2.17
C LEU A 242 -11.11 -1.79 0.93
N ASP A 243 -10.88 -0.66 0.27
CA ASP A 243 -11.62 -0.30 -0.95
C ASP A 243 -11.24 -1.23 -2.12
N LEU A 244 -9.95 -1.58 -2.25
CA LEU A 244 -9.51 -2.57 -3.24
C LEU A 244 -10.21 -3.93 -3.03
N TRP A 245 -10.22 -4.43 -1.81
CA TRP A 245 -10.85 -5.72 -1.53
C TRP A 245 -12.37 -5.67 -1.65
N ARG A 246 -13.02 -4.55 -1.34
CA ARG A 246 -14.46 -4.37 -1.60
C ARG A 246 -14.79 -4.44 -3.08
N GLN A 247 -13.97 -3.82 -3.95
CA GLN A 247 -14.13 -3.95 -5.40
C GLN A 247 -13.99 -5.41 -5.87
N TRP A 248 -13.12 -6.18 -5.21
CA TRP A 248 -12.93 -7.59 -5.52
C TRP A 248 -14.11 -8.50 -5.14
N LEU A 249 -15.03 -8.04 -4.28
CA LEU A 249 -16.26 -8.78 -3.97
C LEU A 249 -17.18 -8.90 -5.19
N GLU A 250 -17.09 -7.96 -6.13
CA GLU A 250 -17.87 -7.94 -7.38
C GLU A 250 -17.22 -8.78 -8.50
N GLY A 251 -16.05 -9.38 -8.22
CA GLY A 251 -15.33 -10.25 -9.16
C GLY A 251 -15.90 -11.68 -9.22
N GLY A 252 -15.18 -12.56 -9.92
CA GLY A 252 -15.52 -14.00 -9.94
C GLY A 252 -15.42 -14.66 -8.56
N GLU A 253 -16.06 -15.82 -8.39
CA GLU A 253 -16.23 -16.50 -7.09
C GLU A 253 -14.92 -16.64 -6.28
N GLY A 254 -13.83 -17.04 -6.94
CA GLY A 254 -12.52 -17.18 -6.28
C GLY A 254 -11.97 -15.85 -5.75
N THR A 255 -12.13 -14.77 -6.52
CA THR A 255 -11.71 -13.41 -6.15
C THR A 255 -12.57 -12.87 -5.00
N ALA A 256 -13.89 -13.03 -5.09
CA ALA A 256 -14.82 -12.62 -4.04
C ALA A 256 -14.55 -13.36 -2.71
N ARG A 257 -14.27 -14.67 -2.78
CA ARG A 257 -13.94 -15.48 -1.59
C ARG A 257 -12.66 -15.01 -0.90
N LEU A 258 -11.62 -14.70 -1.68
CA LEU A 258 -10.37 -14.16 -1.14
C LEU A 258 -10.59 -12.77 -0.52
N ALA A 259 -11.33 -11.89 -1.22
CA ALA A 259 -11.68 -10.57 -0.72
C ALA A 259 -12.44 -10.62 0.62
N ALA A 260 -13.42 -11.51 0.75
CA ALA A 260 -14.15 -11.71 2.00
C ALA A 260 -13.23 -12.13 3.16
N ARG A 261 -12.23 -12.99 2.91
CA ARG A 261 -11.23 -13.39 3.92
C ARG A 261 -10.30 -12.25 4.31
N LEU A 262 -9.86 -11.44 3.33
CA LEU A 262 -9.03 -10.27 3.57
C LEU A 262 -9.77 -9.23 4.41
N LEU A 263 -11.02 -8.91 4.05
CA LEU A 263 -11.89 -8.04 4.84
C LEU A 263 -12.13 -8.62 6.24
N GLY A 264 -12.43 -9.92 6.33
CA GLY A 264 -12.61 -10.62 7.60
C GLY A 264 -11.37 -10.61 8.50
N ARG A 265 -10.18 -10.37 7.96
CA ARG A 265 -8.93 -10.26 8.74
C ARG A 265 -8.54 -8.82 9.06
N TYR A 266 -8.76 -7.90 8.14
CA TYR A 266 -8.15 -6.56 8.20
C TYR A 266 -9.15 -5.41 8.34
N ALA A 267 -10.44 -5.61 8.03
CA ALA A 267 -11.47 -4.60 8.25
C ALA A 267 -11.84 -4.58 9.73
N VAL A 268 -11.11 -3.78 10.51
CA VAL A 268 -11.34 -3.60 11.95
C VAL A 268 -11.73 -2.15 12.25
N ARG A 269 -12.63 -1.97 13.21
CA ARG A 269 -13.04 -0.66 13.71
C ARG A 269 -12.21 -0.29 14.93
N VAL A 270 -11.80 0.97 15.04
CA VAL A 270 -10.93 1.42 16.14
C VAL A 270 -11.56 2.49 17.03
N ALA A 271 -12.68 3.09 16.62
CA ALA A 271 -13.42 4.07 17.41
C ALA A 271 -13.79 3.56 18.82
N PRO A 272 -14.30 2.33 19.02
CA PRO A 272 -14.66 1.85 20.36
C PRO A 272 -13.47 1.87 21.34
N ARG A 273 -12.31 1.38 20.88
CA ARG A 273 -11.07 1.38 21.66
C ARG A 273 -10.56 2.78 21.95
N LEU A 274 -10.72 3.71 21.00
CA LEU A 274 -10.30 5.11 21.18
C LEU A 274 -11.19 5.89 22.15
N ASP A 275 -12.44 5.49 22.32
CA ASP A 275 -13.42 6.09 23.23
C ASP A 275 -13.33 5.57 24.67
N GLY A 276 -12.38 4.67 24.96
CA GLY A 276 -12.22 4.07 26.30
C GLY A 276 -13.30 3.06 26.67
N ARG A 277 -14.27 2.79 25.78
CA ARG A 277 -15.18 1.67 25.93
C ARG A 277 -14.45 0.42 25.45
N ARG A 278 -13.83 -0.32 26.38
CA ARG A 278 -13.61 -1.75 26.13
C ARG A 278 -15.01 -2.31 25.83
N ALA A 279 -15.18 -2.94 24.67
CA ALA A 279 -16.31 -3.83 24.48
C ALA A 279 -16.18 -4.89 25.58
N SER A 280 -16.98 -4.75 26.64
CA SER A 280 -17.21 -5.82 27.58
C SER A 280 -17.78 -6.96 26.75
N VAL A 281 -16.98 -8.01 26.59
CA VAL A 281 -17.43 -9.31 26.12
C VAL A 281 -18.20 -9.98 27.25
#